data_AF-A0A1T4PL09-F1
#
_entry.id   AF-A0A1T4PL09-F1
#
_cell.length_a   1.000
_cell.length_b   1.000
_cell.length_c   1.000
_cell.angle_alpha   90.00
_cell.angle_beta   90.00
_cell.angle_gamma   90.00
#
_symmetry.space_group_name_H-M   'P 1'
#
loop_
_entity.id
_entity.type
_entity.pdbx_description
1 polymer ?
#
loop_
_entity_poly.entity_id
_entity_poly.type
_entity_poly.pdbx_seq_one_letter_code
_entity_poly.pdbx_strand_id
1 'polypeptide(L)' 'MLLFSKGMEYFIQTAHSRVYPFILGLVIASTVLILVPNPYATEAIRYENVTFITVLLSVLLFIAGVLLRFWMSKLEEKYK' A
#
# COMPACT_ATOMS: atom_id res chain seq x y z
N MET A 1 20.57 13.47 2.02
CA MET A 1 19.75 12.92 3.13
C MET A 1 19.12 14.00 4.00
N LEU A 2 19.89 14.94 4.58
CA LEU A 2 19.35 15.99 5.48
C LEU A 2 18.32 16.95 4.85
N LEU A 3 18.50 17.31 3.56
CA LEU A 3 17.58 18.19 2.83
C LEU A 3 16.19 17.55 2.60
N PHE A 4 16.17 16.24 2.33
CA PHE A 4 14.92 15.49 2.13
C PHE A 4 14.14 15.37 3.44
N SER A 5 14.84 15.06 4.54
CA SER A 5 14.23 14.96 5.87
C SER A 5 13.60 16.28 6.32
N LYS A 6 14.30 17.41 6.12
CA LYS A 6 13.82 18.74 6.51
C LYS A 6 12.71 19.28 5.60
N GLY A 7 12.74 18.92 4.31
CA GLY A 7 11.65 19.19 3.38
C GLY A 7 10.38 18.43 3.75
N MET A 8 10.50 17.14 4.06
CA MET A 8 9.37 16.29 4.45
C MET A 8 8.71 16.76 5.76
N GLU A 9 9.51 17.18 6.74
CA GLU A 9 9.03 17.76 8.00
C GLU A 9 8.26 19.08 7.80
N TYR A 10 8.72 19.93 6.87
CA TYR A 10 8.02 21.17 6.50
C TYR A 10 6.69 20.91 5.76
N PHE A 11 6.66 19.93 4.86
CA PHE A 11 5.43 19.52 4.14
C PHE A 11 4.38 18.95 5.11
N ILE A 12 4.80 18.16 6.10
CA ILE A 12 3.92 17.57 7.12
C ILE A 12 3.30 18.65 8.01
N GLN A 13 4.06 19.70 8.40
CA GLN A 13 3.57 20.78 9.26
C GLN A 13 2.69 21.81 8.53
N THR A 14 3.00 22.14 7.28
CA THR A 14 2.30 23.22 6.55
C THR A 14 1.01 22.74 5.87
N ALA A 15 0.92 21.44 5.52
CA ALA A 15 -0.14 20.93 4.66
C ALA A 15 -0.67 19.56 5.10
N HIS A 16 -0.95 19.41 6.41
CA HIS A 16 -1.37 18.16 7.04
C HIS A 16 -2.52 17.41 6.29
N SER A 17 -3.41 18.15 5.61
CA SER A 17 -4.51 17.60 4.80
C SER A 17 -4.15 17.32 3.32
N ARG A 18 -3.09 17.93 2.75
CA ARG A 18 -2.70 17.75 1.33
C ARG A 18 -1.52 16.81 1.08
N VAL A 19 -0.77 16.42 2.12
CA VAL A 19 0.29 15.40 1.97
C VAL A 19 -0.31 13.99 1.93
N TYR A 20 -1.50 13.80 2.50
CA TYR A 20 -2.17 12.50 2.53
C TYR A 20 -2.48 11.96 1.12
N PRO A 21 -3.05 12.74 0.19
CA PRO A 21 -3.22 12.31 -1.21
C PRO A 21 -1.90 12.07 -1.95
N PHE A 22 -0.80 12.72 -1.55
CA PHE A 22 0.52 12.51 -2.16
C PHE A 22 1.10 11.15 -1.79
N ILE A 23 1.08 10.80 -0.49
CA ILE A 23 1.50 9.46 -0.03
C ILE A 23 0.58 8.39 -0.63
N LEU A 24 -0.73 8.63 -0.60
CA LEU A 24 -1.71 7.73 -1.19
C LEU A 24 -1.47 7.54 -2.69
N GLY A 25 -1.17 8.62 -3.43
CA GLY A 25 -0.84 8.58 -4.84
C GLY A 25 0.44 7.81 -5.14
N LEU A 26 1.48 7.95 -4.31
CA LEU A 26 2.72 7.19 -4.46
C LEU A 26 2.50 5.69 -4.23
N VAL A 27 1.73 5.33 -3.19
CA VAL A 27 1.39 3.93 -2.90
C VAL A 27 0.49 3.34 -3.98
N ILE A 28 -0.49 4.10 -4.48
CA ILE A 28 -1.36 3.65 -5.58
C ILE A 28 -0.54 3.46 -6.86
N ALA A 29 0.32 4.41 -7.21
CA ALA A 29 1.14 4.31 -8.42
C ALA A 29 2.08 3.10 -8.38
N SER A 30 2.73 2.83 -7.25
CA SER A 30 3.58 1.65 -7.10
C SER A 30 2.77 0.35 -7.14
N THR A 31 1.60 0.32 -6.50
CA THR A 31 0.71 -0.85 -6.49
C THR A 31 0.18 -1.15 -7.90
N VAL A 32 -0.22 -0.12 -8.64
CA VAL A 32 -0.66 -0.25 -10.05
C VAL A 32 0.49 -0.74 -10.92
N LEU A 33 1.70 -0.21 -10.75
CA LEU A 33 2.86 -0.64 -11.54
C LEU A 33 3.24 -2.10 -11.27
N ILE A 34 3.05 -2.59 -10.05
CA ILE A 34 3.26 -4.00 -9.69
C ILE A 34 2.16 -4.90 -10.29
N LEU A 35 0.90 -4.45 -10.25
CA LEU A 35 -0.24 -5.23 -10.73
C LEU A 35 -0.41 -5.22 -12.26
N VAL A 36 0.02 -4.15 -12.93
CA VAL A 36 -0.08 -4.04 -14.40
C VAL A 36 1.03 -4.91 -15.00
N PRO A 37 0.69 -6.01 -15.68
CA PRO A 37 1.68 -6.88 -16.26
C PRO A 37 2.41 -6.12 -17.37
N ASN A 38 3.70 -5.87 -17.17
CA ASN A 38 4.56 -5.32 -18.20
C ASN A 38 5.16 -6.50 -19.00
N PRO A 39 4.78 -6.70 -20.27
CA PRO A 39 5.27 -7.81 -21.08
C PRO A 39 6.78 -7.74 -21.37
N TYR A 40 7.43 -6.60 -21.11
CA TYR A 40 8.86 -6.38 -21.30
C TYR A 40 9.67 -6.49 -20.00
N ALA A 41 9.04 -6.65 -18.84
CA ALA A 41 9.73 -6.82 -17.56
C ALA A 41 9.66 -8.29 -17.12
N THR A 42 10.80 -8.98 -17.12
CA THR A 42 10.92 -10.41 -16.77
C THR A 42 10.49 -10.71 -15.33
N GLU A 43 10.54 -9.69 -14.46
CA GLU A 43 10.14 -9.73 -13.05
C GLU A 43 8.69 -9.29 -12.79
N ALA A 44 7.93 -8.95 -13.85
CA ALA A 44 6.51 -8.65 -13.72
C ALA A 44 5.67 -9.90 -13.43
N ILE A 45 4.60 -9.72 -12.67
CA ILE A 45 3.67 -10.79 -12.30
C ILE A 45 2.98 -11.32 -13.57
N ARG A 46 3.23 -12.59 -13.91
CA ARG A 46 2.54 -13.28 -15.00
C ARG A 46 1.34 -14.03 -14.40
N TYR A 47 0.14 -13.71 -14.88
CA TYR A 47 -1.11 -14.37 -14.45
C TYR A 47 -1.38 -15.70 -15.19
N GLU A 48 -0.40 -16.19 -15.95
CA GLU A 48 -0.45 -17.49 -16.61
C GLU A 48 -0.47 -18.59 -15.53
N ASN A 49 -1.50 -19.45 -15.54
CA ASN A 49 -1.78 -20.52 -14.55
C ASN A 49 -2.44 -20.10 -13.23
N VAL A 50 -3.12 -18.95 -13.17
CA VAL A 50 -3.99 -18.65 -12.02
C VAL A 50 -5.05 -19.74 -11.87
N THR A 51 -4.97 -20.48 -10.76
CA THR A 51 -5.88 -21.57 -10.43
C THR A 51 -6.92 -21.09 -9.42
N PHE A 52 -8.07 -21.77 -9.32
CA PHE A 52 -9.11 -21.46 -8.34
C PHE A 52 -8.59 -21.37 -6.90
N ILE A 53 -7.63 -22.24 -6.53
CA ILE A 53 -6.97 -22.23 -5.22
C ILE A 53 -6.21 -20.92 -4.97
N THR A 54 -5.52 -20.41 -5.98
CA THR A 54 -4.78 -19.13 -5.91
C THR A 54 -5.74 -17.99 -5.56
N VAL A 55 -6.88 -17.93 -6.24
CA VAL A 55 -7.92 -16.92 -5.98
C VAL A 55 -8.49 -17.06 -4.58
N LEU A 56 -8.79 -18.29 -4.15
CA LEU A 56 -9.32 -18.56 -2.81
C LEU A 56 -8.35 -18.11 -1.71
N LEU A 57 -7.06 -18.42 -1.85
CA LEU A 57 -6.02 -17.98 -0.92
C LEU A 57 -5.84 -16.46 -0.92
N SER A 58 -5.87 -15.81 -2.10
CA SER A 58 -5.81 -14.35 -2.18
C SER A 58 -6.97 -13.68 -1.43
N VAL A 59 -8.19 -14.19 -1.58
CA VAL A 59 -9.37 -13.68 -0.85
C VAL A 59 -9.23 -13.88 0.66
N LEU A 60 -8.77 -15.06 1.09
CA LEU A 60 -8.55 -15.35 2.51
C LEU A 60 -7.50 -14.42 3.13
N LEU A 61 -6.36 -14.24 2.46
CA LEU A 61 -5.29 -13.35 2.93
C LEU A 61 -5.74 -11.88 2.94
N PHE A 62 -6.56 -11.47 1.98
CA PHE A 62 -7.14 -10.13 1.96
C PHE A 62 -8.04 -9.88 3.18
N ILE A 63 -8.94 -10.82 3.49
CA ILE A 63 -9.80 -10.74 4.68
C ILE A 63 -8.96 -10.71 5.96
N ALA A 64 -7.92 -11.55 6.05
CA ALA A 64 -7.02 -11.57 7.19
C ALA A 64 -6.30 -10.22 7.38
N GLY A 65 -5.82 -9.60 6.31
CA GLY A 65 -5.22 -8.27 6.34
C GLY A 65 -6.19 -7.17 6.80
N VAL A 66 -7.44 -7.21 6.35
CA VAL A 66 -8.48 -6.28 6.81
C VAL A 66 -8.77 -6.46 8.30
N LEU A 67 -8.85 -7.71 8.77
CA LEU A 67 -9.04 -8.02 10.19
C LEU A 67 -7.89 -7.48 11.04
N LEU A 68 -6.64 -7.66 10.58
CA LEU A 68 -5.46 -7.14 11.25
C LEU A 68 -5.46 -5.61 11.32
N ARG A 69 -5.82 -4.94 10.22
CA ARG A 69 -5.98 -3.47 10.21
C ARG A 69 -7.04 -3.02 11.20
N PHE A 70 -8.18 -3.70 11.25
CA PHE A 70 -9.25 -3.38 12.20
C PHE A 70 -8.80 -3.58 13.65
N TRP A 71 -8.10 -4.68 13.92
CA TRP A 71 -7.53 -4.94 15.25
C TRP A 71 -6.51 -3.87 15.67
N MET A 72 -5.66 -3.43 14.73
CA MET A 72 -4.70 -2.37 14.99
C MET A 72 -5.38 -1.02 15.28
N SER A 73 -6.47 -0.69 14.55
CA SER A 73 -7.27 0.51 14.83
C SER A 73 -7.87 0.50 16.23
N LYS A 74 -8.28 -0.67 16.74
CA LYS A 74 -8.79 -0.81 18.12
C LYS A 74 -7.70 -0.64 19.17
N LEU A 75 -6.47 -1.08 18.88
CA LEU A 75 -5.34 -0.85 19.78
C LEU A 75 -5.01 0.64 19.85
N GLU A 76 -5.00 1.34 18.73
CA GLU A 76 -4.76 2.77 18.69
C GLU A 76 -5.78 3.57 19.51
N GLU A 77 -7.05 3.13 19.52
CA GLU A 77 -8.10 3.74 20.34
C GLU A 77 -7.96 3.45 21.84
N LYS A 78 -7.44 2.26 22.20
CA LYS A 78 -7.24 1.85 23.60
C LYS A 78 -5.99 2.48 24.24
N TYR A 79 -4.99 2.81 23.44
CA TYR A 79 -3.70 3.35 23.89
C TYR A 79 -3.52 4.85 23.55
N LYS A 80 -4.60 5.53 23.15
CA LYS A 80 -4.62 6.98 22.93
C LYS A 80 -4.78 7.77 24.23
#